data_AF-A0A814CYC9-F1
#
_entry.id   AF-A0A814CYC9-F1
#
_cell.length_a   1.000
_cell.length_b   1.000
_cell.length_c   1.000
_cell.angle_alpha   90.00
_cell.angle_beta   90.00
_cell.angle_gamma   90.00
#
_symmetry.space_group_name_H-M   'P 1'
#
loop_
_entity.id
_entity.type
_entity.pdbx_description
1 polymer ?
#
loop_
_entity_poly.entity_id
_entity_poly.type
_entity_poly.pdbx_seq_one_letter_code
_entity_poly.pdbx_strand_id
1 'polypeptide(L)'
;MYSDANRWEQLILSHMSNLRILDIQYDNIIIDNHNGNQVISNTPIDNFTSSFWIKRRIIPLKQLTKLVVESNPLPLTKLIELLRCTPHIHTLVLKSMSLYGVNYNSIQQNQSFQLVSSTNTITHVTYEGKCTLEKLQILIALFSQIEHLTIDLHDKDFKSCIRFLLEKTNRNTNNLCSLCLLSVKNIWRTGLKTLIESETLLDDYMLKINNKHLYL
;
A
#
# COMPACT_ATOMS: atom_id res chain seq x y z
N MET A 1 -7.61 -6.80 18.51
CA MET A 1 -8.62 -6.05 19.27
C MET A 1 -8.69 -4.64 18.69
N TYR A 2 -9.84 -4.25 18.13
CA TYR A 2 -10.10 -2.88 17.66
C TYR A 2 -10.62 -2.07 18.86
N SER A 3 -9.73 -1.50 19.67
CA SER A 3 -10.14 -0.95 20.96
C SER A 3 -10.52 0.54 20.96
N ASP A 4 -10.51 1.25 19.83
CA ASP A 4 -10.82 2.69 19.84
C ASP A 4 -11.43 3.21 18.53
N ALA A 5 -12.74 3.02 18.38
CA ALA A 5 -13.53 3.55 17.28
C ALA A 5 -13.42 5.08 17.16
N ASN A 6 -13.26 5.81 18.27
CA ASN A 6 -13.15 7.27 18.24
C ASN A 6 -11.83 7.72 17.60
N ARG A 7 -10.73 7.05 17.93
CA ARG A 7 -9.43 7.34 17.32
C ARG A 7 -9.44 7.14 15.80
N TRP A 8 -10.14 6.12 15.32
CA TRP A 8 -10.30 5.88 13.89
C TRP A 8 -11.17 6.93 13.20
N GLU A 9 -12.29 7.29 13.82
CA GLU A 9 -13.17 8.34 13.31
C GLU A 9 -12.40 9.65 13.15
N GLN A 10 -11.60 10.03 14.14
CA GLN A 10 -10.75 11.22 14.07
C GLN A 10 -9.70 11.14 12.96
N LEU A 11 -9.00 10.01 12.79
CA LEU A 11 -7.97 9.85 11.77
C LEU A 11 -8.56 9.95 10.35
N ILE A 12 -9.72 9.35 10.14
CA ILE A 12 -10.42 9.36 8.85
C ILE A 12 -10.97 10.76 8.56
N LEU A 13 -11.61 11.41 9.52
CA LEU A 13 -12.14 12.78 9.35
C LEU A 13 -11.03 13.80 9.06
N SER A 14 -9.90 13.68 9.75
CA SER A 14 -8.82 14.67 9.65
C SER A 14 -7.93 14.50 8.42
N HIS A 15 -7.69 13.27 7.95
CA HIS A 15 -6.67 13.02 6.93
C HIS A 15 -7.13 12.14 5.76
N MET A 16 -8.25 11.43 5.91
CA MET A 16 -8.70 10.44 4.92
C MET A 16 -10.19 10.61 4.62
N SER A 17 -10.63 11.86 4.39
CA SER A 17 -12.04 12.20 4.19
C SER A 17 -12.71 11.39 3.07
N ASN A 18 -11.92 11.02 2.04
CA ASN A 18 -12.33 10.21 0.89
C ASN A 18 -12.14 8.70 1.07
N LEU A 19 -11.65 8.23 2.22
CA LEU A 19 -11.48 6.80 2.48
C LEU A 19 -12.84 6.11 2.53
N ARG A 20 -13.11 5.29 1.51
CA ARG A 20 -14.27 4.41 1.43
C ARG A 20 -13.88 3.07 2.02
N ILE A 21 -14.11 2.88 3.31
CA ILE A 21 -14.09 1.55 3.93
C ILE A 21 -15.52 1.02 3.76
N LEU A 22 -15.70 -0.14 3.11
CA LEU A 22 -16.99 -0.84 2.92
C LEU A 22 -17.12 -1.97 3.95
N ASP A 23 -18.30 -2.26 4.56
CA ASP A 23 -19.00 -3.37 5.31
C ASP A 23 -19.03 -3.78 6.82
N ILE A 24 -20.12 -3.46 7.55
CA ILE A 24 -20.40 -3.76 8.98
C ILE A 24 -20.80 -5.23 9.19
N GLN A 25 -20.22 -5.92 10.17
CA GLN A 25 -20.72 -7.22 10.65
C GLN A 25 -21.74 -7.07 11.79
N TYR A 26 -22.83 -7.84 11.72
CA TYR A 26 -23.84 -7.98 12.78
C TYR A 26 -23.73 -9.36 13.40
N ASP A 27 -23.74 -9.44 14.73
CA ASP A 27 -23.97 -10.71 15.43
C ASP A 27 -25.47 -10.92 15.59
N ASN A 28 -25.91 -12.14 15.26
CA ASN A 28 -27.25 -12.61 15.61
C ASN A 28 -27.21 -13.11 17.05
N ILE A 29 -27.67 -12.29 18.00
CA ILE A 29 -27.89 -12.76 19.36
C ILE A 29 -29.31 -13.34 19.41
N ILE A 30 -29.41 -14.63 19.72
CA ILE A 30 -30.68 -15.27 20.06
C ILE A 30 -30.95 -14.95 21.52
N ILE A 31 -31.96 -14.12 21.79
CA ILE A 31 -32.42 -13.85 23.14
C ILE A 31 -33.59 -14.78 23.42
N ASP A 32 -33.38 -15.76 24.31
CA ASP A 32 -34.46 -16.59 24.83
C ASP A 32 -35.26 -15.80 25.86
N ASN A 33 -36.47 -15.40 25.49
CA ASN A 33 -37.42 -14.90 26.47
C ASN A 33 -38.02 -16.09 27.23
N HIS A 34 -38.23 -15.94 28.55
CA HIS A 34 -38.82 -16.94 29.45
C HIS A 34 -40.21 -17.49 29.03
N ASN A 35 -40.79 -17.00 27.93
CA ASN A 35 -42.06 -17.44 27.35
C ASN A 35 -41.90 -18.33 26.10
N GLY A 36 -40.69 -18.79 25.76
CA GLY A 36 -40.45 -19.78 24.69
C GLY A 36 -40.44 -19.24 23.26
N ASN A 37 -40.51 -17.92 23.06
CA ASN A 37 -40.36 -17.28 21.75
C ASN A 37 -38.93 -16.75 21.58
N GLN A 38 -38.19 -17.28 20.61
CA GLN A 38 -36.87 -16.80 20.22
C GLN A 38 -37.00 -15.47 19.46
N VAL A 39 -36.31 -14.43 19.93
CA VAL A 39 -36.16 -13.16 19.20
C VAL A 39 -34.72 -13.07 18.73
N ILE A 40 -34.52 -12.98 17.41
CA ILE A 40 -33.21 -12.73 16.80
C ILE A 40 -32.99 -11.22 16.84
N SER A 41 -32.04 -10.76 17.66
CA SER A 41 -31.62 -9.35 17.69
C SER A 41 -30.23 -9.20 17.07
N ASN A 42 -30.12 -8.29 16.09
CA ASN A 42 -28.86 -7.97 15.43
C ASN A 42 -28.18 -6.81 16.16
N THR A 43 -27.25 -7.10 17.06
CA THR A 43 -26.48 -6.05 17.75
C THR A 43 -25.05 -6.01 17.21
N PRO A 44 -24.52 -4.84 16.81
CA PRO A 44 -23.12 -4.72 16.41
C PRO A 44 -22.18 -5.06 17.58
N ILE A 45 -21.15 -5.87 17.33
CA ILE A 45 -20.21 -6.39 18.35
C ILE A 45 -19.25 -5.30 18.89
N ASP A 46 -19.16 -4.15 18.23
CA ASP A 46 -18.15 -3.13 18.50
C ASP A 46 -18.75 -1.73 18.67
N ASN A 47 -18.04 -0.82 19.36
CA ASN A 47 -18.39 0.59 19.63
C ASN A 47 -18.55 1.49 18.37
N PHE A 48 -18.73 0.91 17.17
CA PHE A 48 -18.92 1.62 15.89
C PHE A 48 -20.38 2.04 15.66
N THR A 49 -21.06 2.51 16.70
CA THR A 49 -22.48 2.90 16.65
C THR A 49 -22.70 4.38 16.28
N SER A 50 -21.63 5.17 16.12
CA SER A 50 -21.75 6.58 15.76
C SER A 50 -22.31 6.72 14.33
N SER A 51 -23.03 7.83 14.08
CA SER A 51 -23.60 8.12 12.75
C SER A 51 -22.54 8.22 11.64
N PHE A 52 -21.30 8.55 12.00
CA PHE A 52 -20.14 8.53 11.11
C PHE A 52 -19.89 7.13 10.56
N TRP A 53 -19.98 6.12 11.42
CA TRP A 53 -19.75 4.73 11.08
C TRP A 53 -20.92 4.11 10.31
N ILE A 54 -22.16 4.36 10.78
CA ILE A 54 -23.38 3.87 10.14
C ILE A 54 -23.52 4.35 8.69
N LYS A 55 -23.14 5.61 8.41
CA LYS A 55 -23.21 6.17 7.05
C LYS A 55 -22.14 5.61 6.10
N ARG A 56 -21.04 5.06 6.62
CA ARG A 56 -19.90 4.63 5.80
C ARG A 56 -19.89 3.15 5.43
N ARG A 57 -20.67 2.27 6.11
CA ARG A 57 -20.68 0.79 5.97
C ARG A 57 -19.24 0.24 6.06
N ILE A 58 -18.71 -0.31 7.18
CA ILE A 58 -17.24 -0.52 7.40
C ILE A 58 -16.79 -1.99 7.57
N ILE A 59 -15.94 -2.55 6.68
CA ILE A 59 -15.35 -3.93 6.67
C ILE A 59 -14.48 -4.09 7.90
N PRO A 60 -14.53 -5.27 8.56
CA PRO A 60 -13.49 -5.66 9.48
C PRO A 60 -12.13 -5.59 8.76
N LEU A 61 -11.21 -4.71 9.18
CA LEU A 61 -9.91 -4.52 8.50
C LEU A 61 -9.10 -5.82 8.31
N LYS A 62 -9.48 -6.89 9.01
CA LYS A 62 -8.93 -8.25 8.84
C LYS A 62 -9.20 -8.88 7.47
N GLN A 63 -10.29 -8.50 6.80
CA GLN A 63 -10.65 -9.02 5.48
C GLN A 63 -10.19 -8.10 4.33
N LEU A 64 -9.61 -6.93 4.68
CA LEU A 64 -9.12 -5.97 3.69
C LEU A 64 -7.83 -6.48 3.07
N THR A 65 -7.93 -7.01 1.85
CA THR A 65 -6.77 -7.46 1.06
C THR A 65 -6.25 -6.38 0.11
N LYS A 66 -7.05 -5.35 -0.17
CA LYS A 66 -6.68 -4.23 -1.03
C LYS A 66 -6.98 -2.89 -0.39
N LEU A 67 -6.00 -1.99 -0.38
CA LEU A 67 -6.14 -0.61 0.10
C LEU A 67 -5.81 0.37 -1.02
N VAL A 68 -6.71 1.32 -1.25
CA VAL A 68 -6.52 2.41 -2.22
C VAL A 68 -6.56 3.74 -1.47
N VAL A 69 -5.48 4.51 -1.55
CA VAL A 69 -5.33 5.82 -0.92
C VAL A 69 -5.35 6.90 -2.00
N GLU A 70 -6.52 7.54 -2.15
CA GLU A 70 -6.76 8.58 -3.17
C GLU A 70 -6.54 10.02 -2.67
N SER A 71 -6.22 10.20 -1.38
CA SER A 71 -6.15 11.51 -0.73
C SER A 71 -4.95 12.36 -1.19
N ASN A 72 -4.95 13.64 -0.78
CA ASN A 72 -3.78 14.54 -0.77
C ASN A 72 -2.54 13.84 -0.18
N PRO A 73 -1.30 14.32 -0.49
CA PRO A 73 -0.08 13.59 -0.24
C PRO A 73 -0.04 12.98 1.17
N LEU A 74 -0.20 11.67 1.27
CA LEU A 74 -0.30 10.99 2.57
C LEU A 74 1.09 11.03 3.21
N PRO A 75 1.25 11.60 4.42
CA PRO A 75 2.53 11.52 5.13
C PRO A 75 2.90 10.06 5.37
N LEU A 76 4.17 9.70 5.13
CA LEU A 76 4.65 8.33 5.32
C LEU A 76 4.34 7.77 6.73
N THR A 77 4.44 8.61 7.76
CA THR A 77 4.10 8.22 9.14
C THR A 77 2.66 7.75 9.28
N LYS A 78 1.71 8.41 8.58
CA LYS A 78 0.30 8.01 8.57
C LYS A 78 0.05 6.75 7.75
N LEU A 79 0.81 6.54 6.68
CA LEU A 79 0.77 5.27 5.97
C LEU A 79 1.23 4.11 6.87
N ILE A 80 2.33 4.27 7.60
CA ILE A 80 2.84 3.25 8.53
C ILE A 80 1.81 2.95 9.63
N GLU A 81 1.20 3.98 10.22
CA GLU A 81 0.12 3.79 11.21
C GLU A 81 -1.05 2.99 10.64
N LEU A 82 -1.46 3.28 9.40
CA LEU A 82 -2.55 2.58 8.71
C LEU A 82 -2.20 1.10 8.45
N LEU A 83 -1.00 0.85 7.92
CA LEU A 83 -0.52 -0.50 7.59
C LEU A 83 -0.37 -1.38 8.84
N ARG A 84 0.05 -0.80 9.96
CA ARG A 84 0.14 -1.53 11.24
C ARG A 84 -1.22 -2.10 11.69
N CYS A 85 -2.30 -1.44 11.31
CA CYS A 85 -3.66 -1.84 11.65
C CYS A 85 -4.32 -2.73 10.58
N THR A 86 -3.65 -2.97 9.45
CA THR A 86 -4.20 -3.65 8.28
C THR A 86 -3.24 -4.75 7.80
N PRO A 87 -2.89 -5.73 8.65
CA PRO A 87 -1.81 -6.69 8.37
C PRO A 87 -2.09 -7.64 7.20
N HIS A 88 -3.35 -7.76 6.77
CA HIS A 88 -3.79 -8.66 5.71
C HIS A 88 -3.91 -7.99 4.34
N ILE A 89 -3.46 -6.74 4.19
CA ILE A 89 -3.39 -6.10 2.87
C ILE A 89 -2.30 -6.78 2.05
N HIS A 90 -2.65 -7.17 0.83
CA HIS A 90 -1.74 -7.73 -0.17
C HIS A 90 -1.54 -6.76 -1.34
N THR A 91 -2.51 -5.88 -1.59
CA THR A 91 -2.47 -4.88 -2.66
C THR A 91 -2.62 -3.47 -2.11
N LEU A 92 -1.66 -2.60 -2.42
CA LEU A 92 -1.68 -1.19 -2.04
C LEU A 92 -1.63 -0.31 -3.29
N VAL A 93 -2.55 0.65 -3.39
CA VAL A 93 -2.52 1.70 -4.40
C VAL A 93 -2.40 3.05 -3.71
N LEU A 94 -1.36 3.78 -4.04
CA LEU A 94 -1.03 5.09 -3.48
C LEU A 94 -1.01 6.14 -4.59
N LYS A 95 -1.92 7.12 -4.49
CA LYS A 95 -1.92 8.23 -5.44
C LYS A 95 -0.77 9.21 -5.21
N SER A 96 -0.44 9.48 -3.95
CA SER A 96 0.64 10.38 -3.57
C SER A 96 1.12 10.12 -2.15
N MET A 97 2.41 10.30 -1.91
CA MET A 97 3.06 10.18 -0.60
C MET A 97 3.97 11.39 -0.36
N SER A 98 3.89 11.94 0.86
CA SER A 98 4.78 12.98 1.35
C SER A 98 5.85 12.41 2.28
N LEU A 99 7.09 12.81 2.03
CA LEU A 99 8.24 12.54 2.91
C LEU A 99 8.60 13.76 3.78
N TYR A 100 7.69 14.73 3.94
CA TYR A 100 7.99 15.94 4.69
C TYR A 100 8.44 15.62 6.12
N GLY A 101 9.63 16.11 6.49
CA GLY A 101 10.23 15.85 7.80
C GLY A 101 10.77 14.43 8.00
N VAL A 102 10.88 13.64 6.92
CA VAL A 102 11.35 12.26 6.97
C VAL A 102 12.46 12.05 5.95
N ASN A 103 13.59 11.50 6.40
CA ASN A 103 14.70 11.06 5.56
C ASN A 103 14.77 9.52 5.62
N TYR A 104 15.20 8.88 4.54
CA TYR A 104 15.43 7.43 4.48
C TYR A 104 16.20 6.86 5.69
N ASN A 105 17.32 7.48 6.10
CA ASN A 105 18.13 6.99 7.20
C ASN A 105 17.42 7.10 8.55
N SER A 106 16.65 8.19 8.76
CA SER A 106 15.95 8.40 10.03
C SER A 106 14.72 7.49 10.15
N ILE A 107 14.01 7.23 9.06
CA ILE A 107 12.82 6.36 9.11
C ILE A 107 13.16 4.90 9.32
N GLN A 108 14.33 4.43 8.86
CA GLN A 108 14.76 3.05 9.09
C GLN A 108 15.01 2.72 10.57
N GLN A 109 15.28 3.73 11.40
CA GLN A 109 15.42 3.57 12.84
C GLN A 109 14.07 3.63 13.59
N ASN A 110 12.98 3.94 12.88
CA ASN A 110 11.66 4.01 13.49
C ASN A 110 11.10 2.60 13.76
N GLN A 111 10.78 2.31 15.02
CA GLN A 111 10.25 1.00 15.43
C GLN A 111 8.95 0.62 14.71
N SER A 112 8.06 1.59 14.45
CA SER A 112 6.82 1.30 13.72
C SER A 112 7.09 0.99 12.25
N PHE A 113 8.08 1.64 11.63
CA PHE A 113 8.54 1.32 10.28
C PHE A 113 9.10 -0.10 10.23
N GLN A 114 10.03 -0.45 11.13
CA GLN A 114 10.64 -1.79 11.19
C GLN A 114 9.59 -2.88 11.43
N LEU A 115 8.64 -2.63 12.35
CA LEU A 115 7.54 -3.55 12.61
C LEU A 115 6.70 -3.75 11.35
N VAL A 116 6.25 -2.68 10.71
CA VAL A 116 5.43 -2.79 9.49
C VAL A 116 6.22 -3.47 8.39
N SER A 117 7.46 -3.07 8.13
CA SER A 117 8.34 -3.63 7.09
C SER A 117 8.54 -5.14 7.19
N SER A 118 8.60 -5.67 8.42
CA SER A 118 8.78 -7.11 8.67
C SER A 118 7.47 -7.90 8.76
N THR A 119 6.34 -7.25 9.03
CA THR A 119 5.05 -7.93 9.28
C THR A 119 4.01 -7.78 8.17
N ASN A 120 4.14 -6.78 7.29
CA ASN A 120 3.19 -6.59 6.21
C ASN A 120 3.32 -7.71 5.17
N THR A 121 2.20 -8.03 4.52
CA THR A 121 2.08 -9.09 3.51
C THR A 121 1.82 -8.50 2.12
N ILE A 122 2.25 -7.25 1.90
CA ILE A 122 1.97 -6.53 0.66
C ILE A 122 2.92 -7.02 -0.42
N THR A 123 2.35 -7.67 -1.43
CA THR A 123 3.07 -8.15 -2.61
C THR A 123 2.87 -7.27 -3.83
N HIS A 124 1.78 -6.48 -3.87
CA HIS A 124 1.45 -5.61 -4.99
C HIS A 124 1.38 -4.15 -4.56
N VAL A 125 2.23 -3.30 -5.15
CA VAL A 125 2.22 -1.85 -4.89
C VAL A 125 2.09 -1.08 -6.20
N THR A 126 1.09 -0.22 -6.26
CA THR A 126 0.95 0.80 -7.30
C THR A 126 1.15 2.17 -6.69
N TYR A 127 2.14 2.93 -7.16
CA TYR A 127 2.35 4.32 -6.77
C TYR A 127 2.21 5.21 -8.01
N GLU A 128 1.10 5.94 -8.08
CA GLU A 128 0.72 6.74 -9.26
C GLU A 128 1.38 8.12 -9.27
N GLY A 129 1.93 8.55 -8.14
CA GLY A 129 2.67 9.80 -8.03
C GLY A 129 4.04 9.71 -8.72
N LYS A 130 4.64 10.87 -9.01
CA LYS A 130 6.04 10.91 -9.44
C LYS A 130 6.96 10.39 -8.32
N CYS A 131 7.71 9.36 -8.65
CA CYS A 131 8.58 8.60 -7.76
C CYS A 131 10.03 9.01 -7.99
N THR A 132 10.63 9.59 -6.95
CA THR A 132 12.07 9.87 -6.90
C THR A 132 12.81 8.64 -6.37
N LEU A 133 14.14 8.62 -6.49
CA LEU A 133 14.95 7.53 -5.94
C LEU A 133 14.73 7.32 -4.44
N GLU A 134 14.68 8.40 -3.66
CA GLU A 134 14.46 8.33 -2.21
C GLU A 134 13.10 7.69 -1.88
N LYS A 135 12.03 8.09 -2.59
CA LYS A 135 10.70 7.47 -2.41
C LYS A 135 10.72 5.99 -2.75
N LEU A 136 11.39 5.63 -3.84
CA LEU A 136 11.51 4.24 -4.26
C LEU A 136 12.26 3.40 -3.22
N GLN A 137 13.36 3.92 -2.68
CA GLN A 137 14.12 3.26 -1.62
C GLN A 137 13.26 3.01 -0.38
N ILE A 138 12.47 4.00 0.04
CA ILE A 138 11.53 3.85 1.15
C ILE A 138 10.46 2.79 0.83
N LEU A 139 9.87 2.80 -0.37
CA LEU A 139 8.86 1.82 -0.77
C LEU A 139 9.41 0.40 -0.73
N ILE A 140 10.58 0.16 -1.33
CA ILE A 140 11.23 -1.17 -1.32
C ILE A 140 11.61 -1.60 0.10
N ALA A 141 12.08 -0.67 0.95
CA ALA A 141 12.39 -0.98 2.34
C ALA A 141 11.12 -1.27 3.18
N LEU A 142 10.02 -0.59 2.90
CA LEU A 142 8.76 -0.78 3.63
C LEU A 142 8.04 -2.05 3.17
N PHE A 143 8.12 -2.42 1.89
CA PHE A 143 7.44 -3.58 1.32
C PHE A 143 8.45 -4.63 0.90
N SER A 144 9.05 -5.29 1.89
CA SER A 144 10.13 -6.26 1.70
C SER A 144 9.74 -7.49 0.87
N GLN A 145 8.44 -7.80 0.79
CA GLN A 145 7.87 -8.93 0.06
C GLN A 145 7.26 -8.53 -1.29
N ILE A 146 7.59 -7.35 -1.82
CA ILE A 146 7.00 -6.87 -3.06
C ILE A 146 7.36 -7.77 -4.25
N GLU A 147 6.33 -8.22 -4.96
CA GLU A 147 6.43 -9.04 -6.16
C GLU A 147 6.06 -8.23 -7.41
N HIS A 148 5.11 -7.32 -7.27
CA HIS A 148 4.60 -6.49 -8.36
C HIS A 148 4.66 -5.00 -7.98
N LEU A 149 5.46 -4.24 -8.72
CA LEU A 149 5.62 -2.80 -8.52
C LEU A 149 5.16 -2.05 -9.76
N THR A 150 4.19 -1.14 -9.60
CA THR A 150 3.78 -0.20 -10.64
C THR A 150 4.11 1.22 -10.19
N ILE A 151 4.94 1.95 -10.94
CA ILE A 151 5.42 3.29 -10.55
C ILE A 151 5.50 4.25 -11.73
N ASP A 152 5.26 5.54 -11.47
CA ASP A 152 5.63 6.61 -12.39
C ASP A 152 6.93 7.27 -11.92
N LEU A 153 8.03 7.14 -12.68
CA LEU A 153 9.34 7.66 -12.28
C LEU A 153 9.46 9.17 -12.58
N HIS A 154 10.27 9.86 -11.79
CA HIS A 154 10.70 11.21 -12.13
C HIS A 154 11.80 11.17 -13.21
N ASP A 155 11.70 12.00 -14.25
CA ASP A 155 12.62 12.01 -15.41
C ASP A 155 14.10 12.03 -15.04
N LYS A 156 14.46 12.84 -14.04
CA LYS A 156 15.84 13.00 -13.60
C LYS A 156 16.40 11.76 -12.89
N ASP A 157 15.51 10.96 -12.29
CA ASP A 157 15.89 9.82 -11.45
C ASP A 157 15.74 8.48 -12.17
N PHE A 158 15.18 8.47 -13.39
CA PHE A 158 14.88 7.26 -14.15
C PHE A 158 16.01 6.23 -14.12
N LYS A 159 17.22 6.61 -14.57
CA LYS A 159 18.36 5.69 -14.63
C LYS A 159 18.76 5.17 -13.24
N SER A 160 18.79 6.05 -12.24
CA SER A 160 19.19 5.70 -10.88
C SER A 160 18.18 4.77 -10.21
N CYS A 161 16.88 5.01 -10.42
CA CYS A 161 15.81 4.16 -9.91
C CYS A 161 15.86 2.75 -10.52
N ILE A 162 16.03 2.64 -11.84
CA ILE A 162 16.13 1.33 -12.49
C ILE A 162 17.36 0.57 -12.02
N ARG A 163 18.54 1.20 -11.99
CA ARG A 163 19.76 0.56 -11.47
C ARG A 163 19.59 0.07 -10.04
N PHE A 164 18.98 0.88 -9.18
CA PHE A 164 18.69 0.49 -7.81
C PHE A 164 17.80 -0.76 -7.74
N LEU A 165 16.74 -0.85 -8.56
CA LEU A 165 15.86 -2.01 -8.60
C LEU A 165 16.59 -3.26 -9.12
N LEU A 166 17.34 -3.13 -10.21
CA LEU A 166 18.11 -4.24 -10.79
C LEU A 166 19.17 -4.76 -9.82
N GLU A 167 19.90 -3.88 -9.13
CA GLU A 167 20.88 -4.26 -8.11
C GLU A 167 20.21 -5.03 -6.95
N LYS A 168 19.00 -4.64 -6.56
CA LYS A 168 18.24 -5.31 -5.50
C LYS A 168 17.75 -6.70 -5.90
N THR A 169 17.30 -6.85 -7.13
CA THR A 169 16.88 -8.14 -7.70
C THR A 169 18.07 -9.08 -7.86
N ASN A 170 19.19 -8.61 -8.43
CA ASN A 170 20.39 -9.44 -8.63
C ASN A 170 21.02 -9.97 -7.34
N ARG A 171 20.85 -9.26 -6.22
CA ARG A 171 21.31 -9.73 -4.91
C ARG A 171 20.36 -10.74 -4.25
N ASN A 172 19.27 -11.14 -4.92
CA ASN A 172 18.16 -11.92 -4.36
C ASN A 172 17.62 -11.34 -3.05
N THR A 173 17.71 -10.01 -2.89
CA THR A 173 17.25 -9.30 -1.68
C THR A 173 15.81 -8.80 -1.82
N ASN A 174 15.18 -9.02 -2.96
CA ASN A 174 13.85 -8.55 -3.28
C ASN A 174 13.11 -9.60 -4.11
N ASN A 175 11.81 -9.75 -3.87
CA ASN A 175 10.95 -10.74 -4.54
C ASN A 175 10.32 -10.19 -5.83
N LEU A 176 10.85 -9.08 -6.36
CA LEU A 176 10.21 -8.35 -7.45
C LEU A 176 10.27 -9.16 -8.75
N CYS A 177 9.13 -9.72 -9.14
CA CYS A 177 8.95 -10.49 -10.37
C CYS A 177 8.38 -9.66 -11.52
N SER A 178 7.83 -8.48 -11.23
CA SER A 178 7.14 -7.64 -12.22
C SER A 178 7.29 -6.16 -11.90
N LEU A 179 7.84 -5.41 -12.85
CA LEU A 179 7.94 -3.95 -12.78
C LEU A 179 7.14 -3.31 -13.92
N CYS A 180 6.14 -2.50 -13.58
CA CYS A 180 5.39 -1.69 -14.52
C CYS A 180 5.76 -0.22 -14.36
N LEU A 181 6.30 0.39 -15.41
CA LEU A 181 6.57 1.82 -15.46
C LEU A 181 5.43 2.54 -16.17
N LEU A 182 4.86 3.52 -15.50
CA LEU A 182 3.80 4.38 -16.03
C LEU A 182 4.41 5.51 -16.88
N SER A 183 3.62 6.01 -17.84
CA SER A 183 3.93 7.24 -18.60
C SER A 183 5.31 7.27 -19.29
N VAL A 184 5.78 6.12 -19.79
CA VAL A 184 7.15 5.98 -20.32
C VAL A 184 7.35 6.78 -21.61
N LYS A 185 8.30 7.72 -21.56
CA LYS A 185 8.75 8.49 -22.73
C LYS A 185 9.61 7.61 -23.65
N ASN A 186 9.59 7.87 -24.96
CA ASN A 186 10.40 7.11 -25.92
C ASN A 186 11.90 7.09 -25.57
N ILE A 187 12.43 8.21 -25.05
CA ILE A 187 13.83 8.31 -24.61
C ILE A 187 14.17 7.29 -23.53
N TRP A 188 13.24 7.00 -22.61
CA TRP A 188 13.45 6.01 -21.56
C TRP A 188 13.45 4.59 -22.10
N ARG A 189 12.73 4.32 -23.20
CA ARG A 189 12.72 2.98 -23.82
C ARG A 189 14.10 2.62 -24.34
N THR A 190 14.69 3.52 -25.12
CA THR A 190 16.06 3.34 -25.62
C THR A 190 17.04 3.27 -24.45
N GLY A 191 16.88 4.17 -23.47
CA GLY A 191 17.73 4.18 -22.27
C GLY A 191 17.65 2.89 -21.45
N LEU A 192 16.47 2.28 -21.29
CA LEU A 192 16.29 1.04 -20.56
C LEU A 192 16.89 -0.13 -21.34
N LYS A 193 16.60 -0.23 -22.63
CA LYS A 193 17.14 -1.30 -23.48
C LYS A 193 18.67 -1.31 -23.43
N THR A 194 19.30 -0.14 -23.61
CA THR A 194 20.75 0.01 -23.49
C THR A 194 21.25 -0.33 -22.10
N LEU A 195 20.51 0.02 -21.04
CA LEU A 195 20.90 -0.30 -19.66
C LEU A 195 20.91 -1.83 -19.42
N ILE A 196 19.82 -2.51 -19.77
CA ILE A 196 19.68 -3.97 -19.59
C ILE A 196 20.72 -4.72 -20.44
N GLU A 197 20.93 -4.28 -21.68
CA GLU A 197 21.99 -4.82 -22.56
C GLU A 197 23.38 -4.61 -21.95
N SER A 198 23.66 -3.41 -21.42
CA SER A 198 24.97 -3.09 -20.83
C SER A 198 25.26 -3.86 -19.55
N GLU A 199 24.22 -4.23 -18.79
CA GLU A 199 24.34 -4.99 -17.55
C GLU A 199 24.23 -6.51 -17.81
N THR A 200 24.12 -6.94 -19.07
CA THR A 200 24.00 -8.35 -19.51
C THR A 200 22.82 -9.08 -18.86
N LEU A 201 21.73 -8.36 -18.56
CA LEU A 201 20.59 -8.91 -17.81
C LEU A 201 19.50 -9.48 -18.72
N LEU A 202 19.60 -9.38 -20.05
CA LEU A 202 18.50 -9.71 -20.96
C LEU A 202 17.96 -11.15 -20.86
N ASP A 203 18.78 -12.10 -20.42
CA ASP A 203 18.36 -13.51 -20.34
C ASP A 203 17.34 -13.77 -19.23
N ASP A 204 17.29 -12.90 -18.21
CA ASP A 204 16.44 -13.07 -17.03
C ASP A 204 15.17 -12.19 -17.03
N TYR A 205 15.04 -11.25 -17.98
CA TYR A 205 13.94 -10.27 -17.99
C TYR A 205 13.23 -10.22 -19.33
N MET A 206 11.89 -10.15 -19.30
CA MET A 206 11.09 -9.93 -20.51
C MET A 206 10.59 -8.49 -20.60
N LEU A 207 11.08 -7.75 -21.59
CA LEU A 207 10.58 -6.41 -21.86
C LEU A 207 9.30 -6.45 -22.71
N LYS A 208 8.17 -5.99 -22.18
CA LYS A 208 6.91 -5.83 -22.93
C LYS A 208 6.40 -4.39 -22.88
N ILE A 209 5.89 -3.89 -24.01
CA ILE A 209 5.29 -2.56 -24.11
C ILE A 209 3.80 -2.71 -24.40
N ASN A 210 2.95 -2.06 -23.61
CA ASN A 210 1.52 -1.98 -23.87
C ASN A 210 0.97 -0.61 -23.47
N ASN A 211 0.30 0.09 -24.40
CA ASN A 211 -0.42 1.34 -24.12
C ASN A 211 0.36 2.38 -23.28
N LYS A 212 1.62 2.63 -23.64
CA LYS A 212 2.57 3.57 -22.97
C LYS A 212 3.12 3.09 -21.62
N HIS A 213 2.76 1.89 -21.17
CA HIS A 213 3.37 1.25 -20.02
C HIS A 213 4.48 0.30 -20.49
N LEU A 214 5.50 0.18 -19.66
CA LEU A 214 6.63 -0.71 -19.88
C LEU A 214 6.65 -1.74 -18.77
N TYR A 215 6.67 -3.01 -19.15
CA TYR A 215 6.72 -4.14 -18.25
C TYR A 215 8.11 -4.77 -18.38
N LEU A 216 8.74 -5.00 -17.23
CA LEU A 216 9.97 -5.75 -17.06
C LEU A 216 9.67 -6.94 -16.14
#